data_AF-A0A922VPK0-F1
#
_entry.id   AF-A0A922VPK0-F1
#
_cell.length_a   1.000
_cell.length_b   1.000
_cell.length_c   1.000
_cell.angle_alpha   90.00
_cell.angle_beta   90.00
_cell.angle_gamma   90.00
#
_symmetry.space_group_name_H-M   'P 1'
#
loop_
_entity.id
_entity.type
_entity.pdbx_description
1 polymer ?
#
loop_
_entity_poly.entity_id
_entity_poly.type
_entity_poly.pdbx_seq_one_letter_code
_entity_poly.pdbx_strand_id
1 'polypeptide(L)'
;MSDEDEDLAARKHSAAHDPAFPAQREAAYEAIVAALDAALLPLGYAMKGSTWSRVSPQGKSAVHLQRSRYGWDAQILLRFVTPDGRLPDHPDWQDGEDVTLVRFGGGGGEDPGRLAFVDVLDRPAHLDRTIDILVTKALPWLEALHSPDS
;
A
#
# COMPACT_ATOMS: atom_id res chain seq x y z
N MET A 1 -18.85 9.39 -10.53
CA MET A 1 -18.57 9.65 -9.11
C MET A 1 -19.50 8.76 -8.34
N SER A 2 -18.95 7.84 -7.56
CA SER A 2 -19.74 7.02 -6.64
C SER A 2 -20.11 7.85 -5.40
N ASP A 3 -21.13 7.43 -4.66
CA ASP A 3 -21.53 8.09 -3.41
C ASP A 3 -20.39 8.12 -2.37
N GLU A 4 -19.47 7.13 -2.43
CA GLU A 4 -18.28 7.06 -1.58
C GLU A 4 -17.24 8.15 -1.91
N ASP A 5 -17.07 8.50 -3.19
CA ASP A 5 -16.18 9.58 -3.61
C ASP A 5 -16.67 10.95 -3.09
N GLU A 6 -17.99 11.16 -3.13
CA GLU A 6 -18.63 12.39 -2.65
C GLU A 6 -18.56 12.51 -1.12
N ASP A 7 -18.77 11.39 -0.40
CA ASP A 7 -18.57 11.32 1.05
C ASP A 7 -17.11 11.61 1.45
N LEU A 8 -16.13 11.03 0.73
CA LEU A 8 -14.72 11.32 0.99
C LEU A 8 -14.36 12.79 0.74
N ALA A 9 -14.89 13.40 -0.33
CA ALA A 9 -14.67 14.81 -0.62
C ALA A 9 -15.24 15.71 0.49
N ALA A 10 -16.45 15.41 0.99
CA ALA A 10 -17.05 16.12 2.10
C ALA A 10 -16.21 16.00 3.39
N ARG A 11 -15.74 14.79 3.72
CA ARG A 11 -14.89 14.55 4.89
C ARG A 11 -13.54 15.27 4.80
N LYS A 12 -12.89 15.25 3.62
CA LYS A 12 -11.66 16.03 3.37
C LYS A 12 -11.91 17.54 3.51
N HIS A 13 -13.05 18.03 3.01
CA HIS A 13 -13.43 19.44 3.15
C HIS A 13 -13.59 19.85 4.62
N SER A 14 -14.30 19.05 5.42
CA SER A 14 -14.43 19.29 6.86
C SER A 14 -13.08 19.26 7.58
N ALA A 15 -12.26 18.24 7.30
CA ALA A 15 -10.94 18.09 7.90
C ALA A 15 -9.96 19.23 7.55
N ALA A 16 -10.11 19.87 6.38
CA ALA A 16 -9.29 21.02 5.98
C ALA A 16 -9.45 22.24 6.90
N HIS A 17 -10.57 22.30 7.62
CA HIS A 17 -10.88 23.37 8.57
C HIS A 17 -10.70 22.93 10.03
N ASP A 18 -10.35 21.67 10.29
CA ASP A 18 -10.10 21.15 11.63
C ASP A 18 -8.64 21.43 12.07
N PRO A 19 -8.41 22.24 13.11
CA PRO A 19 -7.07 22.49 13.63
C PRO A 19 -6.36 21.25 14.18
N ALA A 20 -7.09 20.18 14.52
CA ALA A 20 -6.53 18.91 14.98
C ALA A 20 -6.06 18.01 13.83
N PHE A 21 -6.47 18.29 12.59
CA PHE A 21 -6.21 17.42 11.45
C PHE A 21 -4.71 17.13 11.20
N PRO A 22 -3.77 18.08 11.36
CA PRO A 22 -2.34 17.77 11.22
C PRO A 22 -1.86 16.66 12.17
N ALA A 23 -2.34 16.64 13.42
CA ALA A 23 -1.97 15.63 14.40
C ALA A 23 -2.65 14.28 14.08
N GLN A 24 -3.93 14.30 13.70
CA GLN A 24 -4.67 13.12 13.25
C GLN A 24 -4.00 12.47 12.03
N ARG A 25 -3.51 13.29 11.10
CA ARG A 25 -2.77 12.81 9.91
C ARG A 25 -1.52 12.03 10.28
N GLU A 26 -0.71 12.56 11.19
CA GLU A 26 0.50 11.84 11.61
C GLU A 26 0.15 10.57 12.40
N ALA A 27 -0.87 10.62 13.28
CA ALA A 27 -1.36 9.44 13.99
C ALA A 27 -1.89 8.36 13.03
N ALA A 28 -2.63 8.76 11.98
CA ALA A 28 -3.09 7.86 10.92
C ALA A 28 -1.89 7.23 10.19
N TYR A 29 -0.90 8.03 9.82
CA TYR A 29 0.30 7.50 9.16
C TYR A 29 1.07 6.51 10.04
N GLU A 30 1.24 6.82 11.33
CA GLU A 30 1.86 5.91 12.31
C GLU A 30 1.08 4.60 12.44
N ALA A 31 -0.25 4.65 12.43
CA ALA A 31 -1.10 3.45 12.44
C ALA A 31 -0.89 2.58 11.19
N ILE A 32 -0.79 3.19 10.00
CA ILE A 32 -0.49 2.45 8.76
C ILE A 32 0.89 1.81 8.85
N VAL A 33 1.91 2.55 9.29
CA VAL A 33 3.27 2.04 9.45
C VAL A 33 3.31 0.86 10.41
N ALA A 34 2.66 0.98 11.58
CA ALA A 34 2.62 -0.08 12.58
C ALA A 34 1.93 -1.35 12.04
N ALA A 35 0.83 -1.20 11.28
CA ALA A 35 0.14 -2.32 10.66
C ALA A 35 1.00 -3.01 9.57
N LEU A 36 1.70 -2.23 8.75
CA LEU A 36 2.65 -2.76 7.77
C LEU A 36 3.82 -3.47 8.43
N ASP A 37 4.42 -2.90 9.47
CA ASP A 37 5.49 -3.56 10.23
C ASP A 37 5.02 -4.89 10.82
N ALA A 38 3.87 -4.91 11.48
CA ALA A 38 3.30 -6.12 12.07
C ALA A 38 3.06 -7.22 11.03
N ALA A 39 2.64 -6.85 9.81
CA ALA A 39 2.40 -7.78 8.72
C ALA A 39 3.69 -8.26 8.03
N LEU A 40 4.67 -7.36 7.82
CA LEU A 40 5.80 -7.60 6.93
C LEU A 40 7.06 -8.10 7.66
N LEU A 41 7.28 -7.71 8.93
CA LEU A 41 8.44 -8.16 9.70
C LEU A 41 8.48 -9.70 9.86
N PRO A 42 7.39 -10.40 10.19
CA PRO A 42 7.41 -11.88 10.29
C PRO A 42 7.75 -12.58 8.97
N LEU A 43 7.52 -11.90 7.85
CA LEU A 43 7.81 -12.40 6.50
C LEU A 43 9.25 -12.07 6.04
N GLY A 44 10.07 -11.47 6.91
CA GLY A 44 11.48 -11.16 6.65
C GLY A 44 11.71 -9.87 5.85
N TYR A 45 10.71 -9.00 5.75
CA TYR A 45 10.93 -7.66 5.23
C TYR A 45 11.56 -6.77 6.30
N ALA A 46 12.47 -5.89 5.90
CA ALA A 46 13.05 -4.87 6.77
C ALA A 46 12.67 -3.47 6.27
N MET A 47 12.31 -2.58 7.19
CA MET A 47 11.95 -1.20 6.89
C MET A 47 13.18 -0.29 6.78
N LYS A 48 13.19 0.58 5.76
CA LYS A 48 14.10 1.73 5.64
C LYS A 48 13.33 2.92 5.06
N GLY A 49 13.23 4.01 5.82
CA GLY A 49 12.42 5.16 5.41
C GLY A 49 10.93 4.79 5.43
N SER A 50 10.27 4.79 4.28
CA SER A 50 8.88 4.30 4.13
C SER A 50 8.78 3.07 3.22
N THR A 51 9.88 2.32 3.10
CA THR A 51 9.94 1.12 2.25
C THR A 51 10.35 -0.09 3.07
N TRP A 52 9.54 -1.14 2.99
CA TRP A 52 9.85 -2.48 3.44
C TRP A 52 10.46 -3.24 2.28
N SER A 53 11.56 -3.94 2.51
CA SER A 53 12.21 -4.72 1.45
C SER A 53 12.67 -6.08 1.96
N ARG A 54 12.58 -7.08 1.08
CA ARG A 54 13.11 -8.42 1.29
C ARG A 54 13.95 -8.82 0.09
N VAL A 55 15.14 -9.37 0.35
CA VAL A 55 16.06 -9.87 -0.69
C VAL A 55 16.02 -11.38 -0.72
N SER A 56 16.12 -11.94 -1.91
CA SER A 56 16.16 -13.36 -2.21
C SER A 56 17.16 -13.64 -3.34
N PRO A 57 17.47 -14.91 -3.64
CA PRO A 57 18.27 -15.27 -4.82
C PRO A 57 17.68 -14.76 -6.14
N GLN A 58 16.37 -14.58 -6.23
CA GLN A 58 15.69 -14.22 -7.47
C GLN A 58 15.43 -12.72 -7.62
N GLY A 59 15.77 -11.94 -6.60
CA GLY A 59 15.63 -10.49 -6.64
C GLY A 59 15.23 -9.90 -5.30
N LYS A 60 14.80 -8.64 -5.35
CA LYS A 60 14.36 -7.85 -4.22
C LYS A 60 12.91 -7.44 -4.42
N SER A 61 12.05 -7.86 -3.49
CA SER A 61 10.69 -7.36 -3.37
C SER A 61 10.64 -6.19 -2.40
N ALA A 62 9.77 -5.23 -2.68
CA ALA A 62 9.58 -4.04 -1.87
C ALA A 62 8.11 -3.63 -1.79
N VAL A 63 7.70 -3.22 -0.60
CA VAL A 63 6.44 -2.53 -0.33
C VAL A 63 6.79 -1.11 0.07
N HIS A 64 6.32 -0.12 -0.67
CA HIS A 64 6.59 1.30 -0.42
C HIS A 64 5.30 2.02 -0.03
N LEU A 65 5.35 2.75 1.07
CA LEU A 65 4.29 3.66 1.48
C LEU A 65 4.61 5.07 1.00
N GLN A 66 3.85 5.54 0.02
CA GLN A 66 4.00 6.86 -0.57
C GLN A 66 2.92 7.80 -0.04
N ARG A 67 3.32 8.89 0.63
CA ARG A 67 2.37 9.97 0.98
C ARG A 67 1.99 10.75 -0.27
N SER A 68 0.71 11.11 -0.41
CA SER A 68 0.30 11.96 -1.51
C SER A 68 0.79 13.39 -1.36
N ARG A 69 1.03 14.06 -2.49
CA ARG A 69 1.53 15.44 -2.52
C ARG A 69 0.63 16.44 -1.79
N TYR A 70 -0.65 16.10 -1.65
CA TYR A 70 -1.66 16.96 -1.02
C TYR A 70 -1.86 16.64 0.46
N GLY A 71 -1.19 15.61 1.00
CA GLY A 71 -1.20 15.29 2.43
C GLY A 71 -2.51 14.71 2.95
N TRP A 72 -3.37 14.17 2.08
CA TRP A 72 -4.68 13.63 2.45
C TRP A 72 -4.72 12.11 2.59
N ASP A 73 -3.77 11.43 1.95
CA ASP A 73 -3.77 9.99 1.82
C ASP A 73 -2.34 9.47 1.64
N ALA A 74 -2.19 8.17 1.83
CA ALA A 74 -1.00 7.42 1.47
C ALA A 74 -1.39 6.26 0.55
N GLN A 75 -0.47 5.86 -0.32
CA GLN A 75 -0.62 4.79 -1.28
C GLN A 75 0.41 3.69 -1.00
N ILE A 76 -0.05 2.45 -0.94
CA ILE A 76 0.82 1.27 -0.95
C ILE A 76 1.17 0.93 -2.38
N LEU A 77 2.47 0.82 -2.63
CA LEU A 77 3.09 0.50 -3.92
C LEU A 77 3.98 -0.73 -3.78
N LEU A 78 3.91 -1.63 -4.74
CA LEU A 78 4.68 -2.88 -4.78
C LEU A 78 5.70 -2.81 -5.90
N ARG A 79 6.93 -3.21 -5.60
CA ARG A 79 8.02 -3.29 -6.58
C ARG A 79 8.75 -4.62 -6.45
N PHE A 80 9.15 -5.16 -7.59
CA PHE A 80 10.11 -6.24 -7.67
C PHE A 80 11.24 -5.83 -8.62
N VAL A 81 12.47 -6.15 -8.24
CA VAL A 81 13.64 -6.03 -9.12
C VAL A 81 14.43 -7.33 -9.11
N THR A 82 14.88 -7.79 -10.27
CA THR A 82 15.73 -8.96 -10.45
C THR A 82 17.12 -8.74 -9.81
N PRO A 83 17.97 -9.77 -9.66
CA PRO A 83 19.27 -9.64 -8.99
C PRO A 83 20.24 -8.69 -9.73
N ASP A 84 20.09 -8.57 -11.04
CA ASP A 84 20.83 -7.61 -11.89
C ASP A 84 20.20 -6.20 -11.91
N GLY A 85 19.17 -5.96 -11.09
CA GLY A 85 18.55 -4.66 -10.89
C GLY A 85 17.56 -4.25 -11.99
N ARG A 86 17.09 -5.20 -12.80
CA ARG A 86 16.09 -4.98 -13.84
C ARG A 86 14.69 -5.26 -13.30
N LEU A 87 13.69 -4.85 -14.07
CA LEU A 87 12.30 -5.24 -13.82
C LEU A 87 12.08 -6.67 -14.33
N PRO A 88 11.19 -7.45 -13.71
CA PRO A 88 10.97 -8.82 -14.11
C PRO A 88 10.33 -8.86 -15.51
N ASP A 89 10.87 -9.72 -16.37
CA ASP A 89 10.27 -10.03 -17.68
C ASP A 89 9.19 -11.10 -17.46
N HIS A 90 8.02 -10.67 -16.99
CA HIS A 90 6.90 -11.55 -16.66
C HIS A 90 5.59 -11.01 -17.27
N PRO A 91 4.75 -11.86 -17.89
CA PRO A 91 3.51 -11.40 -18.56
C PRO A 91 2.51 -10.71 -17.61
N ASP A 92 2.60 -11.02 -16.30
CA ASP A 92 1.82 -10.34 -15.26
C ASP A 92 2.43 -9.02 -14.77
N TRP A 93 3.68 -8.71 -15.14
CA TRP A 93 4.36 -7.46 -14.83
C TRP A 93 4.34 -6.55 -16.06
N GLN A 94 3.20 -5.91 -16.29
CA GLN A 94 3.02 -5.01 -17.44
C GLN A 94 3.51 -3.60 -17.04
N ASP A 95 4.33 -3.01 -17.89
CA ASP A 95 4.65 -1.57 -17.93
C ASP A 95 5.63 -0.98 -16.91
N GLY A 96 6.40 -1.80 -16.21
CA GLY A 96 7.59 -1.33 -15.48
C GLY A 96 7.35 -0.25 -14.40
N GLU A 97 6.08 -0.01 -14.06
CA GLU A 97 5.64 0.86 -12.97
C GLU A 97 5.50 0.06 -11.67
N ASP A 98 5.30 0.78 -10.56
CA ASP A 98 4.96 0.16 -9.30
C ASP A 98 3.53 -0.41 -9.37
N VAL A 99 3.36 -1.63 -8.86
CA VAL A 99 2.06 -2.30 -8.84
C VAL A 99 1.27 -1.82 -7.62
N THR A 100 0.05 -1.34 -7.83
CA THR A 100 -0.86 -0.95 -6.74
C THR A 100 -1.76 -2.12 -6.32
N LEU A 101 -2.47 -1.96 -5.19
CA LEU A 101 -3.35 -3.03 -4.70
C LEU A 101 -4.65 -3.18 -5.51
N VAL A 102 -4.97 -2.25 -6.43
CA VAL A 102 -6.07 -2.38 -7.41
C VAL A 102 -6.02 -3.74 -8.12
N ARG A 103 -4.81 -4.23 -8.42
CA ARG A 103 -4.62 -5.51 -9.12
C ARG A 103 -5.20 -6.71 -8.36
N PHE A 104 -5.27 -6.62 -7.03
CA PHE A 104 -5.63 -7.74 -6.16
C PHE A 104 -7.04 -7.64 -5.58
N GLY A 105 -7.76 -6.57 -5.89
CA GLY A 105 -9.10 -6.31 -5.39
C GLY A 105 -9.41 -4.83 -5.29
N GLY A 106 -10.56 -4.52 -4.71
CA GLY A 106 -11.17 -3.19 -4.79
C GLY A 106 -12.41 -3.26 -5.66
N GLY A 107 -13.49 -3.82 -5.12
CA GLY A 107 -14.79 -3.71 -5.78
C GLY A 107 -15.14 -2.24 -5.95
N GLY A 108 -15.82 -1.88 -7.06
CA GLY A 108 -16.28 -0.51 -7.29
C GLY A 108 -15.26 0.46 -7.91
N GLY A 109 -14.04 0.01 -8.25
CA GLY A 109 -13.02 0.84 -8.90
C GLY A 109 -12.12 1.63 -7.92
N GLU A 110 -12.23 1.36 -6.62
CA GLU A 110 -11.37 1.92 -5.58
C GLU A 110 -10.05 1.14 -5.48
N ASP A 111 -8.94 1.84 -5.22
CA ASP A 111 -7.66 1.20 -4.87
C ASP A 111 -7.61 0.90 -3.37
N PRO A 112 -7.66 -0.37 -2.94
CA PRO A 112 -7.61 -0.71 -1.52
C PRO A 112 -6.26 -0.36 -0.88
N GLY A 113 -5.22 -0.07 -1.67
CA GLY A 113 -3.92 0.40 -1.19
C GLY A 113 -3.88 1.90 -0.95
N ARG A 114 -4.93 2.65 -1.32
CA ARG A 114 -5.05 4.08 -1.06
C ARG A 114 -5.79 4.31 0.25
N LEU A 115 -5.08 4.85 1.23
CA LEU A 115 -5.57 5.05 2.58
C LEU A 115 -5.69 6.55 2.86
N ALA A 116 -6.92 7.07 2.87
CA ALA A 116 -7.17 8.43 3.34
C ALA A 116 -6.95 8.52 4.84
N PHE A 117 -6.16 9.50 5.29
CA PHE A 117 -5.80 9.61 6.71
C PHE A 117 -7.01 9.83 7.62
N VAL A 118 -8.04 10.53 7.12
CA VAL A 118 -9.33 10.68 7.79
C VAL A 118 -10.02 9.34 8.02
N ASP A 119 -9.93 8.40 7.07
CA ASP A 119 -10.59 7.10 7.16
C ASP A 119 -9.83 6.10 8.02
N VAL A 120 -8.50 6.20 8.08
CA VAL A 120 -7.69 5.23 8.85
C VAL A 120 -8.06 5.24 10.34
N LEU A 121 -8.35 6.42 10.89
CA LEU A 121 -8.73 6.55 12.31
C LEU A 121 -10.23 6.31 12.52
N ASP A 122 -11.08 6.82 11.62
CA ASP A 122 -12.53 6.73 11.78
C ASP A 122 -13.10 5.35 11.39
N ARG A 123 -12.41 4.64 10.50
CA ARG A 123 -12.83 3.37 9.90
C ARG A 123 -11.65 2.37 9.89
N PRO A 124 -11.17 1.90 11.04
CA PRO A 124 -10.00 1.02 11.12
C PRO A 124 -10.12 -0.27 10.28
N ALA A 125 -11.35 -0.76 10.07
CA ALA A 125 -11.63 -1.90 9.21
C ALA A 125 -11.16 -1.72 7.75
N HIS A 126 -11.00 -0.48 7.26
CA HIS A 126 -10.43 -0.22 5.94
C HIS A 126 -8.94 -0.61 5.92
N LEU A 127 -8.18 -0.19 6.94
CA LEU A 127 -6.77 -0.57 7.08
C LEU A 127 -6.64 -2.09 7.23
N ASP A 128 -7.47 -2.73 8.04
CA ASP A 128 -7.44 -4.19 8.22
C ASP A 128 -7.66 -4.92 6.88
N ARG A 129 -8.65 -4.48 6.09
CA ARG A 129 -8.91 -5.04 4.76
C ARG A 129 -7.73 -4.83 3.81
N THR A 130 -7.11 -3.64 3.82
CA THR A 130 -5.93 -3.35 3.02
C THR A 130 -4.78 -4.30 3.35
N ILE A 131 -4.53 -4.52 4.64
CA ILE A 131 -3.48 -5.44 5.10
C ILE A 131 -3.82 -6.89 4.74
N ASP A 132 -5.10 -7.30 4.87
CA ASP A 132 -5.54 -8.63 4.45
C ASP A 132 -5.30 -8.88 2.95
N ILE A 133 -5.63 -7.91 2.09
CA ILE A 133 -5.37 -8.01 0.64
C ILE A 133 -3.86 -8.07 0.37
N LEU A 134 -3.07 -7.23 1.04
CA LEU A 134 -1.61 -7.22 0.91
C LEU A 134 -1.04 -8.61 1.25
N VAL A 135 -1.40 -9.16 2.40
CA VAL A 135 -0.82 -10.41 2.91
C VAL A 135 -1.35 -11.64 2.18
N THR A 136 -2.65 -11.70 1.89
CA THR A 136 -3.26 -12.92 1.34
C THR A 136 -3.22 -13.01 -0.18
N LYS A 137 -3.01 -11.89 -0.87
CA LYS A 137 -3.02 -11.83 -2.35
C LYS A 137 -1.74 -11.26 -2.91
N ALA A 138 -1.38 -10.05 -2.51
CA ALA A 138 -0.34 -9.30 -3.20
C ALA A 138 1.07 -9.84 -2.91
N LEU A 139 1.39 -10.12 -1.65
CA LEU A 139 2.70 -10.68 -1.27
C LEU A 139 2.91 -12.09 -1.85
N PRO A 140 1.95 -13.05 -1.77
CA PRO A 140 2.10 -14.34 -2.43
C PRO A 140 2.29 -14.23 -3.95
N TRP A 141 1.59 -13.30 -4.61
CA TRP A 141 1.82 -13.04 -6.04
C TRP A 141 3.22 -12.49 -6.30
N LEU A 142 3.69 -11.56 -5.46
CA LEU A 142 5.04 -10.99 -5.56
C LEU A 142 6.08 -12.10 -5.35
N GLU A 143 5.86 -13.00 -4.39
CA GLU A 143 6.67 -14.20 -4.14
C GLU A 143 6.69 -15.18 -5.31
N ALA A 144 5.57 -15.37 -6.01
CA ALA A 144 5.53 -16.23 -7.20
C ALA A 144 6.46 -15.72 -8.32
N LEU A 145 6.68 -14.40 -8.42
CA LEU A 145 7.67 -13.82 -9.35
C LEU A 145 9.12 -14.18 -8.98
N HIS A 146 9.38 -14.58 -7.72
CA HIS A 146 10.66 -15.12 -7.31
C HIS A 146 10.87 -16.57 -7.76
N SER A 147 9.90 -17.23 -8.42
CA SER A 147 10.06 -18.62 -8.87
C SER A 147 9.93 -18.67 -10.39
N PRO A 148 11.06 -18.72 -11.14
CA PRO A 148 11.00 -19.11 -12.53
C PRO A 148 10.62 -20.60 -12.56
N ASP A 149 9.43 -20.89 -13.07
CA ASP A 149 8.85 -22.22 -13.30
C ASP A 149 8.37 -23.00 -12.06
N SER A 150 7.06 -23.27 -12.03
CA SER A 150 6.56 -24.62 -11.76
C SER A 150 6.15 -25.25 -13.09
#